data_AF-A0A319CQR0-F1
#
_entry.id   AF-A0A319CQR0-F1
#
_cell.length_a   1.000
_cell.length_b   1.000
_cell.length_c   1.000
_cell.angle_alpha   90.00
_cell.angle_beta   90.00
_cell.angle_gamma   90.00
#
_symmetry.space_group_name_H-M   'P 1'
#
loop_
_entity.id
_entity.type
_entity.pdbx_description
1 polymer ?
#
loop_
_entity_poly.entity_id
_entity_poly.type
_entity_poly.pdbx_seq_one_letter_code
_entity_poly.pdbx_strand_id
1 'polypeptide(L)'
;LEAPWTYSADIWNVGCMIWDVFENQPLFTGRDPEFHQSYRSRAHLAEMIGLLGPPPLNLLGQVKLSSKFFSEDGNFCAEYPLQDRVPLEERETSLEGQDKECFLHLIRKMLQWEPEKRSSAKELAEDEWIRRHT
;
A
#
# COMPACT_ATOMS: atom_id res chain seq x y z
N LEU A 1 5.19 -4.45 12.89
CA LEU A 1 3.78 -4.03 13.10
C LEU A 1 3.05 -5.28 13.57
N GLU A 2 2.66 -5.39 14.84
CA GLU A 2 1.90 -6.55 15.34
C GLU A 2 0.42 -6.15 15.53
N ALA A 3 -0.29 -6.06 14.41
CA ALA A 3 -1.75 -6.13 14.41
C ALA A 3 -2.16 -7.61 14.18
N PRO A 4 -3.32 -8.08 14.68
CA PRO A 4 -3.76 -9.43 14.41
C PRO A 4 -3.87 -9.65 12.89
N TRP A 5 -3.05 -10.55 12.36
CA TRP A 5 -3.09 -10.96 10.96
C TRP A 5 -4.46 -11.59 10.69
N THR A 6 -5.26 -10.95 9.85
CA THR A 6 -6.54 -11.48 9.35
C THR A 6 -6.44 -11.66 7.84
N TYR A 7 -7.47 -12.25 7.22
CA TYR A 7 -7.53 -12.44 5.76
C TYR A 7 -7.29 -11.13 4.98
N SER A 8 -7.58 -9.97 5.56
CA SER A 8 -7.33 -8.66 4.97
C SER A 8 -5.85 -8.39 4.68
N ALA A 9 -4.93 -9.06 5.37
CA ALA A 9 -3.50 -9.01 5.06
C ALA A 9 -3.19 -9.74 3.76
N ASP A 10 -3.87 -10.86 3.49
CA ASP A 10 -3.73 -11.58 2.22
C ASP A 10 -4.25 -10.72 1.06
N ILE A 11 -5.34 -9.98 1.26
CA ILE A 11 -5.85 -9.03 0.25
C ILE A 11 -4.82 -7.96 -0.09
N TRP A 12 -4.14 -7.39 0.91
CA TRP A 12 -3.05 -6.44 0.67
C TRP A 12 -1.90 -7.08 -0.11
N ASN A 13 -1.46 -8.27 0.29
CA ASN A 13 -0.39 -8.99 -0.39
C ASN A 13 -0.75 -9.30 -1.85
N VAL A 14 -2.00 -9.69 -2.12
CA VAL A 14 -2.51 -9.91 -3.48
C VAL A 14 -2.50 -8.61 -4.28
N GLY A 15 -2.91 -7.48 -3.69
CA GLY A 15 -2.83 -6.17 -4.35
C GLY A 15 -1.41 -5.80 -4.77
N CYS A 16 -0.42 -6.00 -3.88
CA CYS A 16 0.99 -5.82 -4.23
C CYS A 16 1.43 -6.76 -5.35
N MET A 17 1.10 -8.06 -5.27
CA MET A 17 1.49 -9.04 -6.29
C MET A 17 0.89 -8.72 -7.67
N ILE A 18 -0.38 -8.31 -7.73
CA ILE A 18 -1.02 -7.93 -9.00
C ILE A 18 -0.28 -6.74 -9.59
N TRP A 19 -0.01 -5.70 -8.78
CA TRP A 19 0.75 -4.54 -9.24
C TRP A 19 2.14 -4.92 -9.77
N ASP A 20 2.89 -5.71 -9.01
CA ASP A 20 4.26 -6.13 -9.36
C ASP A 20 4.31 -6.88 -10.70
N VAL A 21 3.29 -7.69 -10.98
CA VAL A 21 3.16 -8.42 -12.25
C VAL A 21 2.82 -7.48 -13.41
N PHE A 22 1.94 -6.50 -13.20
CA PHE A 22 1.50 -5.57 -14.25
C PHE A 22 2.57 -4.54 -14.62
N GLU A 23 3.27 -3.99 -13.64
CA GLU A 23 4.31 -2.97 -13.87
C GLU A 23 5.71 -3.58 -14.03
N ASN A 24 5.84 -4.90 -13.85
CA ASN A 24 7.12 -5.62 -13.86
C ASN A 24 8.16 -5.00 -12.89
N GLN A 25 7.69 -4.32 -11.84
CA GLN A 25 8.49 -3.65 -10.81
C GLN A 25 7.73 -3.69 -9.47
N PRO A 26 8.44 -3.84 -8.34
CA PRO A 26 7.82 -3.90 -7.03
C PRO A 26 7.14 -2.58 -6.66
N LEU A 27 5.90 -2.65 -6.15
CA LEU A 27 5.17 -1.50 -5.63
C LEU A 27 5.87 -0.86 -4.43
N PHE A 28 6.43 -1.72 -3.57
CA PHE A 28 7.19 -1.35 -2.38
C PHE A 28 8.47 -2.17 -2.31
N THR A 29 9.62 -1.51 -2.29
CA THR A 29 10.92 -2.19 -2.17
C THR A 29 11.33 -2.37 -0.71
N GLY A 30 10.94 -1.42 0.15
CA GLY A 30 11.44 -1.25 1.50
C GLY A 30 12.96 -1.10 1.60
N ARG A 31 13.64 -0.80 0.49
CA ARG A 31 15.10 -0.70 0.44
C ARG A 31 15.55 0.64 0.96
N ASP A 32 16.45 0.57 1.92
CA ASP A 32 16.93 1.74 2.62
C ASP A 32 18.31 2.17 2.11
N PRO A 33 18.43 3.35 1.47
CA PRO A 33 19.70 3.81 0.91
C PRO A 33 20.81 3.99 1.95
N GLU A 34 20.45 4.36 3.19
CA GLU A 34 21.43 4.55 4.27
C GLU A 34 21.97 3.21 4.81
N PHE A 35 21.26 2.11 4.55
CA PHE A 35 21.61 0.78 5.03
C PHE A 35 21.89 -0.18 3.87
N HIS A 36 22.73 0.23 2.92
CA HIS A 36 23.19 -0.62 1.80
C HIS A 36 22.04 -1.27 1.03
N GLN A 37 20.93 -0.55 0.81
CA GLN A 37 19.75 -1.06 0.12
C GLN A 37 19.09 -2.26 0.81
N SER A 38 19.39 -2.51 2.10
CA SER A 38 18.75 -3.57 2.87
C SER A 38 17.30 -3.19 3.20
N TYR A 39 16.46 -4.21 3.35
CA TYR A 39 15.07 -3.99 3.74
C TYR A 39 14.99 -3.41 5.16
N ARG A 40 14.28 -2.29 5.31
CA ARG A 40 13.97 -1.67 6.60
C ARG A 40 12.52 -1.23 6.65
N SER A 41 11.88 -1.48 7.80
CA SER A 41 10.48 -1.08 8.01
C SER A 41 10.25 0.43 7.84
N ARG A 42 11.24 1.28 8.15
CA ARG A 42 11.12 2.74 7.95
C ARG A 42 11.03 3.11 6.46
N ALA A 43 11.86 2.51 5.62
CA ALA A 43 11.83 2.75 4.17
C ALA A 43 10.51 2.23 3.58
N HIS A 44 10.09 1.03 3.97
CA HIS A 44 8.82 0.46 3.50
C HIS A 44 7.60 1.31 3.93
N LEU A 45 7.57 1.79 5.18
CA LEU A 45 6.52 2.70 5.66
C LEU A 45 6.54 4.04 4.92
N ALA A 46 7.72 4.59 4.64
CA ALA A 46 7.85 5.82 3.87
C ALA A 46 7.30 5.65 2.44
N GLU A 47 7.56 4.52 1.78
CA GLU A 47 6.99 4.22 0.46
C GLU A 47 5.46 4.06 0.51
N MET A 48 4.92 3.39 1.54
CA MET A 48 3.47 3.29 1.77
C MET A 48 2.84 4.67 1.95
N ILE A 49 3.46 5.56 2.74
CA ILE A 49 3.01 6.94 2.93
C ILE A 49 3.10 7.73 1.62
N GLY A 50 4.17 7.56 0.85
CA GLY A 50 4.34 8.19 -0.46
C GLY A 50 3.32 7.74 -1.51
N LEU A 51 2.61 6.63 -1.27
CA LEU A 51 1.51 6.16 -2.12
C LEU A 51 0.14 6.57 -1.56
N LEU A 52 -0.15 6.14 -0.33
CA LEU A 52 -1.46 6.22 0.29
C LEU A 52 -1.71 7.54 1.03
N GLY A 53 -0.67 8.33 1.26
CA GLY A 53 -0.69 9.40 2.25
C GLY A 53 -0.46 8.88 3.67
N PRO A 54 -0.46 9.76 4.68
CA PRO A 54 -0.22 9.39 6.06
C PRO A 54 -1.29 8.41 6.58
N PRO A 55 -0.92 7.45 7.46
CA PRO A 55 -1.88 6.56 8.07
C PRO A 55 -2.86 7.33 8.97
N PRO A 56 -4.12 6.89 9.05
CA PRO A 56 -5.09 7.46 9.98
C PRO A 56 -4.65 7.37 11.45
N LEU A 57 -4.90 8.42 12.25
CA LEU A 57 -4.48 8.48 13.67
C LEU A 57 -5.09 7.37 14.54
N ASN A 58 -6.34 7.01 14.28
CA ASN A 58 -7.02 5.88 14.94
C ASN A 58 -6.28 4.56 14.74
N LEU A 59 -5.64 4.36 13.58
CA LEU A 59 -4.83 3.18 13.32
C LEU A 59 -3.52 3.22 14.13
N LEU A 60 -2.86 4.38 14.20
CA LEU A 60 -1.63 4.55 14.97
C LEU A 60 -1.83 4.29 16.47
N GLY A 61 -2.99 4.69 17.03
CA GLY A 61 -3.32 4.44 18.43
C GLY A 61 -3.53 2.96 18.79
N GLN A 62 -3.81 2.10 17.81
CA GLN A 62 -4.01 0.66 18.01
C GLN A 62 -2.70 -0.14 17.88
N VAL A 63 -1.69 0.41 17.20
CA VAL A 63 -0.47 -0.30 16.86
C VAL A 63 0.61 -0.08 17.93
N LYS A 64 0.99 -1.14 18.64
CA LYS A 64 2.00 -1.11 19.73
C LYS A 64 3.36 -0.50 19.36
N LEU A 65 3.71 -0.47 18.08
CA LEU A 65 4.99 0.02 17.55
C LEU A 65 4.88 1.37 16.84
N SER A 66 3.74 2.07 16.93
CA SER A 66 3.56 3.37 16.27
C SER A 66 4.57 4.40 16.76
N SER A 67 4.84 4.46 18.07
CA SER A 67 5.81 5.39 18.68
C SER A 67 7.25 5.23 18.20
N LYS A 68 7.59 4.11 17.54
CA LYS A 68 8.91 3.91 16.93
C LYS A 68 9.08 4.72 15.63
N PHE A 69 7.99 4.98 14.92
CA PHE A 69 8.01 5.56 13.58
C PHE A 69 7.18 6.83 13.44
N PHE A 70 6.31 7.13 14.41
CA PHE A 70 5.39 8.25 14.37
C PHE A 70 5.39 9.02 15.70
N SER A 71 5.23 10.34 15.62
CA SER A 71 4.92 11.17 16.78
C SER A 71 3.48 10.94 17.27
N GLU A 72 3.16 11.48 18.45
CA GLU A 72 1.79 11.47 18.98
C GLU A 72 0.79 12.18 18.05
N ASP A 73 1.24 13.22 17.35
CA ASP A 73 0.47 13.95 16.33
C ASP A 73 0.36 13.20 14.98
N GLY A 74 0.95 12.00 14.86
CA GLY A 74 0.92 11.19 13.63
C GLY A 74 1.94 11.57 12.56
N ASN A 75 2.90 12.44 12.88
CA ASN A 75 3.98 12.79 11.96
C ASN A 75 4.98 11.63 11.86
N PHE A 76 5.46 11.33 10.66
CA PHE A 76 6.47 10.29 10.47
C PHE A 76 7.84 10.77 10.97
N CYS A 77 8.41 10.04 11.93
CA CYS A 77 9.61 10.41 12.70
C CYS A 77 10.68 9.31 12.67
N ALA A 78 10.87 8.63 11.53
CA ALA A 78 11.80 7.52 11.41
C ALA A 78 13.20 7.89 10.89
N GLU A 79 13.58 9.17 10.99
CA GLU A 79 14.84 9.71 10.42
C GLU A 79 15.02 9.33 8.93
N TYR A 80 13.93 9.26 8.18
CA TYR A 80 13.93 8.91 6.77
C TYR A 80 13.13 9.96 6.00
N PRO A 81 13.70 10.60 4.96
CA PRO A 81 12.99 11.65 4.23
C PRO A 81 11.80 11.04 3.50
N LEU A 82 10.61 11.59 3.74
CA LEU A 82 9.46 11.28 2.92
C LEU A 82 9.69 11.90 1.53
N GLN A 83 9.54 11.09 0.50
CA GLN A 83 9.48 11.58 -0.87
C GLN A 83 8.10 12.18 -1.14
N ASP A 84 8.01 13.02 -2.17
CA ASP A 84 6.73 13.54 -2.64
C ASP A 84 5.79 12.39 -2.99
N ARG A 85 4.49 12.62 -2.76
CA ARG A 85 3.47 11.63 -3.03
C ARG A 85 3.34 11.43 -4.54
N VAL A 86 3.59 10.21 -5.01
CA VAL A 86 3.34 9.80 -6.39
C VAL A 86 2.14 8.86 -6.40
N PRO A 87 0.98 9.28 -6.94
CA PRO A 87 -0.25 8.48 -6.95
C PRO A 87 -0.13 7.27 -7.91
N LEU A 88 -1.00 6.28 -7.74
CA LEU A 88 -1.00 5.08 -8.59
C LEU A 88 -1.16 5.44 -10.08
N GLU A 89 -1.95 6.46 -10.43
CA GLU A 89 -2.15 6.92 -11.81
C GLU A 89 -0.86 7.23 -12.54
N GLU A 90 0.09 7.86 -11.85
CA GLU A 90 1.38 8.27 -12.40
C GLU A 90 2.39 7.12 -12.42
N ARG A 91 2.19 6.12 -11.56
CA ARG A 91 3.06 4.93 -11.50
C ARG A 91 2.63 3.84 -12.46
N GLU A 92 1.36 3.79 -12.81
CA GLU A 92 0.81 2.80 -13.74
C GLU A 92 1.22 3.18 -15.16
N THR A 93 1.89 2.28 -15.88
CA THR A 93 2.43 2.54 -17.22
C THR A 93 2.00 1.51 -18.26
N SER A 94 1.28 0.47 -17.86
CA SER A 94 0.95 -0.68 -18.70
C SER A 94 -0.42 -0.58 -19.39
N LEU A 95 -1.36 0.16 -18.80
CA LEU A 95 -2.75 0.27 -19.26
C LEU A 95 -3.09 1.71 -19.65
N GLU A 96 -4.14 1.87 -20.47
CA GLU A 96 -4.65 3.18 -20.89
C GLU A 96 -6.18 3.24 -20.82
N GLY A 97 -6.71 4.46 -20.82
CA GLY A 97 -8.15 4.70 -20.88
C GLY A 97 -8.95 4.02 -19.77
N GLN A 98 -10.08 3.42 -20.15
CA GLN A 98 -11.02 2.82 -19.19
C GLN A 98 -10.42 1.61 -18.45
N ASP A 99 -9.58 0.82 -19.09
CA ASP A 99 -9.00 -0.36 -18.44
C ASP A 99 -8.03 0.04 -17.33
N LYS A 100 -7.26 1.12 -17.53
CA LYS A 100 -6.45 1.74 -16.48
C LYS A 100 -7.33 2.21 -15.32
N GLU A 101 -8.41 2.93 -15.59
CA GLU A 101 -9.31 3.44 -14.55
C GLU A 101 -9.92 2.30 -13.71
N CYS A 102 -10.42 1.25 -14.36
CA CYS A 102 -10.97 0.07 -13.70
C CYS A 102 -9.90 -0.68 -12.89
N PHE A 103 -8.69 -0.85 -13.44
CA PHE A 103 -7.59 -1.52 -12.75
C PHE A 103 -7.17 -0.76 -11.47
N LEU A 104 -6.99 0.55 -11.59
CA LEU A 104 -6.65 1.41 -10.45
C LEU A 104 -7.74 1.38 -9.37
N HIS A 105 -9.00 1.28 -9.77
CA HIS A 105 -10.12 1.11 -8.84
C HIS A 105 -10.05 -0.22 -8.08
N LEU A 106 -9.75 -1.32 -8.77
CA LEU A 106 -9.52 -2.64 -8.15
C LEU A 106 -8.36 -2.59 -7.14
N ILE A 107 -7.21 -2.05 -7.53
CA ILE A 107 -6.02 -1.96 -6.67
C ILE A 107 -6.32 -1.14 -5.40
N ARG A 108 -7.08 -0.05 -5.52
CA ARG A 108 -7.50 0.75 -4.37
C ARG A 108 -8.38 -0.01 -3.38
N LYS A 109 -9.20 -0.96 -3.83
CA LYS A 109 -10.00 -1.79 -2.91
C LYS A 109 -9.13 -2.73 -2.08
N MET A 110 -7.92 -3.04 -2.55
CA MET A 110 -6.97 -3.92 -1.85
C MET A 110 -5.99 -3.14 -0.97
N LEU A 111 -5.50 -2.00 -1.47
CA LEU A 111 -4.45 -1.20 -0.83
C LEU A 111 -5.01 -0.08 0.04
N GLN A 112 -5.50 -0.46 1.23
CA GLN A 112 -5.99 0.46 2.25
C GLN A 112 -5.17 0.33 3.55
N TRP A 113 -4.94 1.46 4.24
CA TRP A 113 -4.30 1.46 5.56
C TRP A 113 -5.09 0.62 6.55
N GLU A 114 -6.40 0.87 6.63
CA GLU A 114 -7.34 0.20 7.53
C GLU A 114 -7.73 -1.18 6.98
N PRO A 115 -7.39 -2.28 7.68
CA PRO A 115 -7.71 -3.63 7.23
C PRO A 115 -9.20 -3.87 6.92
N GLU A 116 -10.08 -3.26 7.70
CA GLU A 116 -11.54 -3.34 7.59
C GLU A 116 -12.12 -2.63 6.36
N LYS A 117 -11.35 -1.72 5.73
CA LYS A 117 -11.76 -1.05 4.48
C LYS A 117 -11.35 -1.82 3.23
N ARG A 118 -10.54 -2.89 3.37
CA ARG A 118 -10.14 -3.72 2.25
C ARG A 118 -11.29 -4.65 1.86
N SER A 119 -11.62 -4.69 0.57
CA SER A 119 -12.64 -5.61 0.08
C SER A 119 -12.22 -7.07 0.28
N SER A 120 -13.19 -7.94 0.54
CA SER A 120 -12.97 -9.38 0.60
C SER A 120 -12.66 -9.97 -0.78
N ALA A 121 -12.03 -11.15 -0.81
CA ALA A 121 -11.78 -11.88 -2.06
C ALA A 121 -13.07 -12.14 -2.86
N LYS A 122 -14.19 -12.38 -2.16
CA LYS A 122 -15.50 -12.57 -2.79
C LYS A 122 -16.00 -11.31 -3.49
N GLU A 123 -15.85 -10.15 -2.87
CA GLU A 123 -16.25 -8.87 -3.48
C GLU A 123 -15.34 -8.50 -4.65
N LEU A 124 -14.04 -8.78 -4.53
CA LEU A 124 -13.06 -8.52 -5.59
C LEU A 124 -13.28 -9.42 -6.82
N ALA A 125 -13.73 -10.66 -6.64
CA ALA A 125 -14.12 -11.54 -7.75
C ALA A 125 -15.29 -10.97 -8.59
N GLU A 126 -16.11 -10.11 -7.98
CA GLU A 126 -17.22 -9.42 -8.61
C GLU A 126 -16.86 -8.02 -9.11
N ASP A 127 -15.59 -7.62 -8.99
CA ASP A 127 -15.12 -6.33 -9.46
C ASP A 127 -15.25 -6.22 -10.99
N GLU A 128 -15.56 -5.02 -11.46
CA GLU A 128 -15.75 -4.74 -12.88
C GLU A 128 -14.51 -5.10 -13.71
N TRP A 129 -13.31 -4.81 -13.21
CA TRP A 129 -12.09 -5.12 -13.95
C TRP A 129 -11.91 -6.63 -14.12
N ILE A 130 -12.16 -7.41 -13.05
CA ILE A 130 -12.07 -8.87 -13.07
C ILE A 130 -13.12 -9.44 -14.03
N ARG A 131 -14.40 -9.06 -13.90
CA ARG A 131 -15.47 -9.58 -14.77
C ARG A 131 -15.31 -9.25 -16.24
N ARG A 132 -14.58 -8.19 -16.59
CA ARG A 132 -14.28 -7.84 -17.98
C ARG A 132 -13.19 -8.71 -18.61
N HIS A 133 -12.35 -9.34 -17.78
CA HIS A 133 -11.13 -10.05 -18.22
C HIS A 133 -11.12 -11.55 -17.83
N THR A 134 -12.24 -12.06 -17.32
CA THR A 134 -12.49 -13.49 -17.03
C THR A 134 -13.78 -13.95 -17.70
#